data_AF-A0A0S7BZ32-F1
#
_entry.id   AF-A0A0S7BZ32-F1
#
_cell.length_a   1.000
_cell.length_b   1.000
_cell.length_c   1.000
_cell.angle_alpha   90.00
_cell.angle_beta   90.00
_cell.angle_gamma   90.00
#
_symmetry.space_group_name_H-M   'P 1'
#
loop_
_entity.id
_entity.type
_entity.pdbx_description
1 polymer ?
#
loop_
_entity_poly.entity_id
_entity_poly.type
_entity_poly.pdbx_seq_one_letter_code
_entity_poly.pdbx_strand_id
1 'polypeptide(L)'
;MEEAYNFHGYRITEDSQFVFRLRGIGAELAGELEKAAMECQDERNRLILSRLNRLVEEHPEIPMFKNYLSIAYHVRGEHRKAAEINKQLFREHPDYLFARINQANYLIENDETEKVPGVLGETLELKSLYPEREVFHHAELKSFLNVVIRYHAALGDLEPAEEKLDLLKELAPDDYVTEQAETFLYGLRLNKAFLRIQEQQKLKIEPEITKKIPHLENQAPPVFKHDEINNLYQFGIRIPGEKLDEILALPRLSLISDLEAVLQDAVDRYGFFHELDYNEETQSFALHALFLLGELKATESLPRILDFIDADGYFLDFWLDDHKTETLWQVIYLLGLNNISALQQFLVKPGVYTYSKMIVADALSQITLSHPEMRDEMLRVFTAVFETFAEASIEDNLVDTEFMGLAICNVIDCCLIELLPLIETLFERKYVAEGICGDFQDVQQAFDDPNRINVRNILPVKELYQHILSTWSGYTDKVKQYTNDFAEPAQPAVKVKIGRNDPCPCGSGKKYKKCCME
;
A
#
# COMPACT_ATOMS: atom_id res chain seq x y z
N MET A 1 -21.25 -45.04 -13.60
CA MET A 1 -22.18 -44.46 -12.61
C MET A 1 -22.02 -42.97 -12.74
N GLU A 2 -23.09 -42.23 -13.03
CA GLU A 2 -23.05 -40.77 -13.13
C GLU A 2 -22.87 -40.19 -11.72
N GLU A 3 -21.64 -39.83 -11.37
CA GLU A 3 -21.35 -39.15 -10.09
C GLU A 3 -21.63 -37.66 -10.25
N ALA A 4 -22.91 -37.31 -10.33
CA ALA A 4 -23.33 -35.92 -10.21
C ALA A 4 -23.40 -35.53 -8.72
N TYR A 5 -22.84 -34.37 -8.37
CA TYR A 5 -22.79 -33.84 -7.00
C TYR A 5 -23.46 -32.47 -6.90
N ASN A 6 -23.83 -32.07 -5.68
CA ASN A 6 -24.45 -30.77 -5.42
C ASN A 6 -23.37 -29.70 -5.17
N PHE A 7 -23.52 -28.53 -5.77
CA PHE A 7 -22.64 -27.39 -5.65
C PHE A 7 -23.45 -26.09 -5.64
N HIS A 8 -23.57 -25.40 -4.50
CA HIS A 8 -24.29 -24.11 -4.35
C HIS A 8 -25.67 -24.06 -5.06
N GLY A 9 -26.47 -25.11 -4.88
CA GLY A 9 -27.81 -25.20 -5.49
C GLY A 9 -27.84 -25.65 -6.97
N TYR A 10 -26.68 -26.01 -7.53
CA TYR A 10 -26.54 -26.74 -8.79
C TYR A 10 -26.28 -28.22 -8.54
N ARG A 11 -26.69 -29.07 -9.48
CA ARG A 11 -26.25 -30.48 -9.55
C ARG A 11 -25.37 -30.62 -10.78
N ILE A 12 -24.09 -30.96 -10.58
CA ILE A 12 -23.08 -30.94 -11.63
C ILE A 12 -22.33 -32.26 -11.79
N THR A 13 -21.79 -32.51 -12.98
CA THR A 13 -20.99 -33.71 -13.31
C THR A 13 -19.73 -33.34 -14.09
N GLU A 14 -18.67 -34.12 -13.90
CA GLU A 14 -17.41 -34.03 -14.64
C GLU A 14 -17.27 -35.11 -15.72
N ASP A 15 -18.32 -35.91 -15.94
CA ASP A 15 -18.34 -36.91 -16.99
C ASP A 15 -18.29 -36.25 -18.38
N SER A 16 -17.15 -36.37 -19.07
CA SER A 16 -16.94 -35.81 -20.40
C SER A 16 -17.94 -36.29 -21.44
N GLN A 17 -18.53 -37.47 -21.24
CA GLN A 17 -19.51 -38.08 -22.14
C GLN A 17 -20.95 -37.62 -21.87
N PHE A 18 -21.19 -36.93 -20.74
CA PHE A 18 -22.52 -36.47 -20.34
C PHE A 18 -23.19 -35.60 -21.41
N VAL A 19 -22.47 -34.61 -21.93
CA VAL A 19 -23.01 -33.66 -22.94
C VAL A 19 -23.33 -34.38 -24.25
N PHE A 20 -22.54 -35.40 -24.62
CA PHE A 20 -22.79 -36.20 -25.82
C PHE A 20 -24.05 -37.05 -25.67
N ARG A 21 -24.23 -37.71 -24.51
CA ARG A 21 -25.45 -38.47 -24.22
C ARG A 21 -26.69 -37.59 -24.17
N LEU A 22 -26.59 -36.43 -23.53
CA LEU A 22 -27.66 -35.44 -23.45
C LEU A 22 -28.14 -35.01 -24.84
N ARG A 23 -27.23 -34.95 -25.83
CA ARG A 23 -27.53 -34.56 -27.22
C ARG A 23 -27.75 -35.76 -28.16
N GLY A 24 -27.79 -36.99 -27.65
CA GLY A 24 -28.00 -38.19 -28.47
C GLY A 24 -26.87 -38.49 -29.46
N ILE A 25 -25.65 -38.08 -29.16
CA ILE A 25 -24.49 -38.24 -30.04
C ILE A 25 -23.89 -39.64 -29.89
N GLY A 26 -23.73 -40.34 -31.01
CA GLY A 26 -23.14 -41.68 -31.04
C GLY A 26 -21.64 -41.68 -30.72
N ALA A 27 -21.13 -42.82 -30.26
CA ALA A 27 -19.75 -42.98 -29.77
C ALA A 27 -18.66 -42.56 -30.79
N GLU A 28 -18.90 -42.80 -32.09
CA GLU A 28 -17.96 -42.41 -33.15
C GLU A 28 -17.79 -40.88 -33.22
N LEU A 29 -18.91 -40.14 -33.27
CA LEU A 29 -18.91 -38.68 -33.32
C LEU A 29 -18.45 -38.06 -31.99
N ALA A 30 -18.76 -38.70 -30.86
CA ALA A 30 -18.25 -38.31 -29.56
C ALA A 30 -16.70 -38.35 -29.53
N GLY A 31 -16.09 -39.41 -30.07
CA GLY A 31 -14.63 -39.51 -30.18
C GLY A 31 -14.02 -38.46 -31.11
N GLU A 32 -14.73 -38.06 -32.17
CA GLU A 32 -14.28 -36.96 -33.04
C GLU A 32 -14.37 -35.60 -32.33
N LEU A 33 -15.40 -35.38 -31.52
CA LEU A 33 -15.56 -34.17 -30.72
C LEU A 33 -14.48 -34.03 -29.65
N GLU A 34 -14.13 -35.10 -28.94
CA GLU A 34 -13.06 -35.08 -27.94
C GLU A 34 -11.71 -34.73 -28.58
N LYS A 35 -11.38 -35.35 -29.72
CA LYS A 35 -10.17 -35.00 -30.48
C LYS A 35 -10.19 -33.55 -30.93
N ALA A 36 -11.32 -33.08 -31.46
CA ALA A 36 -11.47 -31.70 -31.90
C ALA A 36 -11.29 -30.69 -30.75
N ALA A 37 -11.82 -30.98 -29.56
CA ALA A 37 -11.69 -30.13 -28.38
C ALA A 37 -10.24 -29.95 -27.94
N MET A 38 -9.42 -31.01 -28.06
CA MET A 38 -7.99 -30.95 -27.76
C MET A 38 -7.20 -30.26 -28.87
N GLU A 39 -7.46 -30.63 -30.13
CA GLU A 39 -6.67 -30.19 -31.29
C GLU A 39 -6.95 -28.73 -31.68
N CYS A 40 -8.13 -28.17 -31.38
CA CYS A 40 -8.48 -26.81 -31.79
C CYS A 40 -7.64 -25.73 -31.08
N GLN A 41 -7.12 -26.04 -29.88
CA GLN A 41 -6.27 -25.18 -29.07
C GLN A 41 -4.82 -25.12 -29.56
N ASP A 42 -4.38 -26.07 -30.39
CA ASP A 42 -3.03 -26.06 -30.97
C ASP A 42 -2.98 -25.14 -32.19
N GLU A 43 -2.37 -23.97 -32.04
CA GLU A 43 -2.17 -22.98 -33.11
C GLU A 43 -1.43 -23.55 -34.34
N ARG A 44 -0.59 -24.58 -34.16
CA ARG A 44 0.28 -25.14 -35.20
C ARG A 44 -0.43 -26.18 -36.05
N ASN A 45 -1.49 -26.79 -35.54
CA ASN A 45 -2.25 -27.82 -36.25
C ASN A 45 -3.13 -27.19 -37.34
N ARG A 46 -2.61 -26.92 -38.54
CA ARG A 46 -3.42 -26.32 -39.63
C ARG A 46 -4.45 -27.28 -40.24
N LEU A 47 -4.29 -28.59 -40.04
CA LEU A 47 -5.19 -29.61 -40.59
C LEU A 47 -6.53 -29.69 -39.84
N ILE A 48 -6.60 -29.16 -38.61
CA ILE A 48 -7.84 -29.15 -37.84
C ILE A 48 -8.94 -28.35 -38.54
N LEU A 49 -8.59 -27.26 -39.25
CA LEU A 49 -9.57 -26.42 -39.94
C LEU A 49 -10.26 -27.18 -41.07
N SER A 50 -9.51 -27.91 -41.92
CA SER A 50 -10.11 -28.69 -43.00
C SER A 50 -10.99 -29.82 -42.47
N ARG A 51 -10.55 -30.50 -41.39
CA ARG A 51 -11.33 -31.54 -40.71
C ARG A 51 -12.62 -30.98 -40.10
N LEU A 52 -12.55 -29.87 -39.37
CA LEU A 52 -13.71 -29.24 -38.74
C LEU A 52 -14.69 -28.68 -39.77
N ASN A 53 -14.22 -28.05 -40.86
CA ASN A 53 -15.11 -27.62 -41.94
C ASN A 53 -15.89 -28.79 -42.54
N ARG A 54 -15.20 -29.92 -42.82
CA ARG A 54 -15.88 -31.14 -43.31
C ARG A 54 -16.90 -31.67 -42.30
N LEU A 55 -16.54 -31.78 -41.03
CA LEU A 55 -17.46 -32.25 -39.97
C LEU A 55 -18.66 -31.32 -39.80
N VAL A 56 -18.47 -30.01 -39.97
CA VAL A 56 -19.56 -29.02 -39.94
C VAL A 56 -20.51 -29.18 -41.13
N GLU A 57 -20.00 -29.54 -42.30
CA GLU A 57 -20.81 -29.82 -43.50
C GLU A 57 -21.55 -31.16 -43.40
N GLU A 58 -20.89 -32.20 -42.88
CA GLU A 58 -21.44 -33.55 -42.72
C GLU A 58 -22.46 -33.64 -41.58
N HIS A 59 -22.24 -32.88 -40.49
CA HIS A 59 -23.04 -32.91 -39.26
C HIS A 59 -23.45 -31.49 -38.79
N PRO A 60 -24.21 -30.73 -39.60
CA PRO A 60 -24.57 -29.35 -39.28
C PRO A 60 -25.46 -29.23 -38.02
N GLU A 61 -26.12 -30.32 -37.62
CA GLU A 61 -26.96 -30.46 -36.42
C GLU A 61 -26.15 -30.52 -35.11
N ILE A 62 -24.84 -30.77 -35.17
CA ILE A 62 -23.98 -30.87 -33.98
C ILE A 62 -23.27 -29.52 -33.75
N PRO A 63 -23.74 -28.68 -32.81
CA PRO A 63 -23.21 -27.32 -32.63
C PRO A 63 -21.75 -27.27 -32.17
N MET A 64 -21.27 -28.32 -31.49
CA MET A 64 -19.91 -28.36 -30.95
C MET A 64 -18.84 -28.30 -32.04
N PHE A 65 -19.07 -28.87 -33.24
CA PHE A 65 -18.10 -28.76 -34.33
C PHE A 65 -17.92 -27.30 -34.79
N LYS A 66 -19.01 -26.53 -34.90
CA LYS A 66 -18.95 -25.09 -35.19
C LYS A 66 -18.30 -24.31 -34.06
N ASN A 67 -18.57 -24.68 -32.81
CA ASN A 67 -17.91 -24.06 -31.65
C ASN A 67 -16.39 -24.27 -31.67
N TYR A 68 -15.94 -25.51 -31.90
CA TYR A 68 -14.51 -25.80 -32.02
C TYR A 68 -13.88 -25.16 -33.25
N LEU A 69 -14.62 -25.02 -34.35
CA LEU A 69 -14.16 -24.30 -35.54
C LEU A 69 -13.94 -22.81 -35.23
N SER A 70 -14.84 -22.19 -34.49
CA SER A 70 -14.71 -20.81 -34.02
C SER A 70 -13.47 -20.64 -33.13
N ILE A 71 -13.26 -21.54 -32.15
CA ILE A 71 -12.07 -21.54 -31.29
C ILE A 71 -10.80 -21.70 -32.13
N ALA A 72 -10.79 -22.63 -33.08
CA ALA A 72 -9.64 -22.86 -33.95
C ALA A 72 -9.28 -21.61 -34.77
N TYR A 73 -10.27 -20.86 -35.28
CA TYR A 73 -10.00 -19.58 -35.94
C TYR A 73 -9.49 -18.53 -34.96
N HIS A 74 -10.08 -18.43 -33.76
CA HIS A 74 -9.70 -17.44 -32.75
C HIS A 74 -8.25 -17.60 -32.30
N VAL A 75 -7.81 -18.82 -31.95
CA VAL A 75 -6.44 -19.14 -31.53
C VAL A 75 -5.41 -18.79 -32.61
N ARG A 76 -5.82 -18.75 -33.88
CA ARG A 76 -4.96 -18.39 -35.03
C ARG A 76 -5.02 -16.89 -35.39
N GLY A 77 -5.65 -16.06 -34.56
CA GLY A 77 -5.81 -14.63 -34.80
C GLY A 77 -6.87 -14.28 -35.87
N GLU A 78 -7.63 -15.25 -36.37
CA GLU A 78 -8.68 -15.03 -37.36
C GLU A 78 -10.01 -14.62 -36.69
N HIS A 79 -9.97 -13.59 -35.84
CA HIS A 79 -11.08 -13.18 -34.97
C HIS A 79 -12.37 -12.85 -35.73
N ARG A 80 -12.27 -12.24 -36.92
CA ARG A 80 -13.45 -11.95 -37.76
C ARG A 80 -14.19 -13.22 -38.18
N LYS A 81 -13.46 -14.26 -38.61
CA LYS A 81 -14.07 -15.53 -38.99
C LYS A 81 -14.65 -16.25 -37.78
N ALA A 82 -13.95 -16.24 -36.64
CA ALA A 82 -14.48 -16.78 -35.40
C ALA A 82 -15.82 -16.12 -35.01
N ALA A 83 -15.91 -14.78 -35.12
CA ALA A 83 -17.14 -14.04 -34.86
C ALA A 83 -18.26 -14.39 -35.87
N GLU A 84 -17.96 -14.54 -37.15
CA GLU A 84 -18.93 -14.97 -38.17
C GLU A 84 -19.48 -16.37 -37.88
N ILE A 85 -18.60 -17.32 -37.53
CA ILE A 85 -18.99 -18.68 -37.14
C ILE A 85 -19.83 -18.66 -35.86
N ASN A 86 -19.46 -17.87 -34.85
CA ASN A 86 -20.25 -17.72 -33.63
C ASN A 86 -21.65 -17.16 -33.91
N LYS A 87 -21.75 -16.14 -34.77
CA LYS A 87 -23.03 -15.57 -35.18
C LYS A 87 -23.88 -16.55 -35.98
N GLN A 88 -23.26 -17.41 -36.79
CA GLN A 88 -23.96 -18.50 -37.47
C GLN A 88 -24.44 -19.55 -36.47
N LEU A 89 -23.56 -19.99 -35.56
CA LEU A 89 -23.84 -20.96 -34.52
C LEU A 89 -25.02 -20.54 -33.64
N PHE A 90 -25.06 -19.29 -33.20
CA PHE A 90 -26.17 -18.76 -32.40
C PHE A 90 -27.50 -18.71 -33.17
N ARG A 91 -27.48 -18.40 -34.47
CA ARG A 91 -28.69 -18.38 -35.30
C ARG A 91 -29.27 -19.77 -35.53
N GLU A 92 -28.40 -20.76 -35.73
CA GLU A 92 -28.79 -22.13 -36.06
C GLU A 92 -29.09 -22.97 -34.82
N HIS A 93 -28.41 -22.69 -33.70
CA HIS A 93 -28.48 -23.43 -32.44
C HIS A 93 -28.67 -22.49 -31.24
N PRO A 94 -29.78 -21.73 -31.18
CA PRO A 94 -30.00 -20.72 -30.13
C PRO A 94 -30.18 -21.32 -28.72
N ASP A 95 -30.42 -22.62 -28.60
CA ASP A 95 -30.48 -23.35 -27.33
C ASP A 95 -29.11 -23.81 -26.83
N TYR A 96 -28.06 -23.78 -27.67
CA TYR A 96 -26.73 -24.22 -27.27
C TYR A 96 -26.02 -23.19 -26.38
N LEU A 97 -25.65 -23.60 -25.17
CA LEU A 97 -25.10 -22.70 -24.15
C LEU A 97 -23.86 -21.93 -24.64
N PHE A 98 -22.89 -22.60 -25.26
CA PHE A 98 -21.68 -21.91 -25.72
C PHE A 98 -21.97 -20.95 -26.88
N ALA A 99 -23.04 -21.16 -27.66
CA ALA A 99 -23.49 -20.15 -28.62
C ALA A 99 -23.98 -18.87 -27.92
N ARG A 100 -24.74 -19.03 -26.83
CA ARG A 100 -25.22 -17.92 -25.99
C ARG A 100 -24.07 -17.19 -25.32
N ILE A 101 -23.12 -17.92 -24.73
CA ILE A 101 -21.92 -17.35 -24.11
C ILE A 101 -21.10 -16.57 -25.14
N ASN A 102 -20.84 -17.14 -26.32
CA ASN A 102 -20.08 -16.48 -27.37
C ASN A 102 -20.80 -15.21 -27.87
N GLN A 103 -22.14 -15.25 -27.98
CA GLN A 103 -22.93 -14.08 -28.36
C GLN A 103 -22.92 -13.01 -27.26
N ALA A 104 -22.98 -13.38 -25.98
CA ALA A 104 -22.86 -12.46 -24.85
C ALA A 104 -21.49 -11.78 -24.80
N ASN A 105 -20.41 -12.55 -24.97
CA ASN A 105 -19.05 -12.01 -25.10
C ASN A 105 -18.93 -11.03 -26.26
N TYR A 106 -19.51 -11.35 -27.42
CA TYR A 106 -19.56 -10.45 -28.56
C TYR A 106 -20.29 -9.14 -28.23
N LEU A 107 -21.44 -9.21 -27.55
CA LEU A 107 -22.18 -8.01 -27.14
C LEU A 107 -21.36 -7.12 -26.19
N ILE A 108 -20.69 -7.72 -25.20
CA ILE A 108 -19.79 -7.01 -24.27
C ILE A 108 -18.65 -6.33 -25.04
N GLU A 109 -18.03 -7.03 -26.00
CA GLU A 109 -16.91 -6.50 -26.80
C GLU A 109 -17.29 -5.35 -27.75
N ASN A 110 -18.58 -5.20 -28.07
CA ASN A 110 -19.09 -4.17 -28.97
C ASN A 110 -19.88 -3.07 -28.23
N ASP A 111 -19.71 -2.96 -26.90
CA ASP A 111 -20.40 -2.00 -26.05
C ASP A 111 -21.95 -2.10 -26.11
N GLU A 112 -22.47 -3.30 -26.39
CA GLU A 112 -23.90 -3.63 -26.42
C GLU A 112 -24.31 -4.46 -25.17
N THR A 113 -23.66 -4.18 -24.05
CA THR A 113 -23.78 -4.92 -22.78
C THR A 113 -25.23 -5.02 -22.30
N GLU A 114 -26.07 -4.03 -22.57
CA GLU A 114 -27.50 -4.01 -22.21
C GLU A 114 -28.32 -5.15 -22.83
N LYS A 115 -27.82 -5.78 -23.91
CA LYS A 115 -28.50 -6.88 -24.60
C LYS A 115 -28.14 -8.25 -24.05
N VAL A 116 -27.14 -8.36 -23.18
CA VAL A 116 -26.65 -9.62 -22.63
C VAL A 116 -27.75 -10.42 -21.90
N PRO A 117 -28.61 -9.82 -21.06
CA PRO A 117 -29.71 -10.55 -20.41
C PRO A 117 -30.66 -11.23 -21.40
N GLY A 118 -30.87 -10.63 -22.58
CA GLY A 118 -31.69 -11.23 -23.65
C GLY A 118 -31.09 -12.52 -24.23
N VAL A 119 -29.79 -12.77 -24.02
CA VAL A 119 -29.07 -13.97 -24.49
C VAL A 119 -28.83 -14.97 -23.36
N LEU A 120 -28.47 -14.50 -22.16
CA LEU A 120 -28.15 -15.34 -21.00
C LEU A 120 -29.34 -15.59 -20.05
N GLY A 121 -30.47 -14.93 -20.29
CA GLY A 121 -31.64 -14.94 -19.41
C GLY A 121 -31.58 -13.82 -18.38
N GLU A 122 -32.73 -13.21 -18.09
CA GLU A 122 -32.86 -12.04 -17.20
C GLU A 122 -32.32 -12.27 -15.79
N THR A 123 -32.39 -13.50 -15.27
CA THR A 123 -31.88 -13.81 -13.93
C THR A 123 -30.39 -14.07 -13.90
N LEU A 124 -29.71 -14.21 -15.05
CA LEU A 124 -28.29 -14.58 -15.15
C LEU A 124 -27.94 -15.84 -14.34
N GLU A 125 -28.85 -16.81 -14.34
CA GLU A 125 -28.71 -18.08 -13.62
C GLU A 125 -28.85 -19.24 -14.62
N LEU A 126 -27.88 -20.15 -14.65
CA LEU A 126 -27.84 -21.22 -15.64
C LEU A 126 -29.05 -22.17 -15.56
N LYS A 127 -29.53 -22.43 -14.33
CA LYS A 127 -30.73 -23.24 -14.08
C LYS A 127 -32.01 -22.57 -14.57
N SER A 128 -32.08 -21.23 -14.52
CA SER A 128 -33.23 -20.49 -15.06
C SER A 128 -33.22 -20.45 -16.58
N LEU A 129 -32.02 -20.47 -17.17
CA LEU A 129 -31.83 -20.53 -18.62
C LEU A 129 -32.23 -21.90 -19.20
N TYR A 130 -32.08 -22.97 -18.42
CA TYR A 130 -32.45 -24.34 -18.80
C TYR A 130 -33.30 -25.02 -17.70
N PRO A 131 -34.57 -24.61 -17.52
CA PRO A 131 -35.40 -25.08 -16.41
C PRO A 131 -35.71 -26.59 -16.48
N GLU A 132 -35.64 -27.18 -17.68
CA GLU A 132 -35.87 -28.61 -17.90
C GLU A 132 -34.64 -29.48 -17.56
N ARG A 133 -33.50 -28.87 -17.20
CA ARG A 133 -32.26 -29.59 -16.90
C ARG A 133 -31.99 -29.63 -15.41
N GLU A 134 -31.92 -30.84 -14.86
CA GLU A 134 -31.50 -31.06 -13.47
C GLU A 134 -29.98 -31.10 -13.30
N VAL A 135 -29.23 -31.54 -14.32
CA VAL A 135 -27.78 -31.74 -14.25
C VAL A 135 -27.04 -30.94 -15.32
N PHE A 136 -25.96 -30.28 -14.91
CA PHE A 136 -25.06 -29.53 -15.79
C PHE A 136 -23.65 -30.11 -15.77
N HIS A 137 -22.92 -29.97 -16.87
CA HIS A 137 -21.52 -30.33 -16.87
C HIS A 137 -20.69 -29.23 -16.18
N HIS A 138 -19.62 -29.61 -15.51
CA HIS A 138 -18.70 -28.68 -14.81
C HIS A 138 -18.24 -27.52 -15.72
N ALA A 139 -17.82 -27.84 -16.96
CA ALA A 139 -17.43 -26.85 -17.95
C ALA A 139 -18.55 -25.86 -18.35
N GLU A 140 -19.82 -26.29 -18.32
CA GLU A 140 -20.96 -25.40 -18.62
C GLU A 140 -21.12 -24.34 -17.53
N LEU A 141 -21.08 -24.77 -16.27
CA LEU A 141 -21.20 -23.85 -15.13
C LEU A 141 -20.02 -22.88 -15.07
N LYS A 142 -18.79 -23.37 -15.22
CA LYS A 142 -17.59 -22.52 -15.26
C LYS A 142 -17.67 -21.42 -16.32
N SER A 143 -17.95 -21.81 -17.57
CA SER A 143 -18.01 -20.85 -18.68
C SER A 143 -19.18 -19.88 -18.54
N PHE A 144 -20.30 -20.31 -17.95
CA PHE A 144 -21.41 -19.43 -17.66
C PHE A 144 -21.07 -18.41 -16.56
N LEU A 145 -20.47 -18.84 -15.45
CA LEU A 145 -20.02 -17.93 -14.38
C LEU A 145 -19.04 -16.90 -14.92
N ASN A 146 -18.05 -17.32 -15.71
CA ASN A 146 -17.05 -16.42 -16.28
C ASN A 146 -17.66 -15.30 -17.16
N VAL A 147 -18.63 -15.62 -18.03
CA VAL A 147 -19.28 -14.57 -18.84
C VAL A 147 -20.18 -13.66 -18.01
N VAL A 148 -20.81 -14.17 -16.93
CA VAL A 148 -21.61 -13.35 -16.00
C VAL A 148 -20.69 -12.40 -15.21
N ILE A 149 -19.53 -12.86 -14.74
CA ILE A 149 -18.51 -12.02 -14.12
C ILE A 149 -18.07 -10.92 -15.10
N ARG A 150 -17.76 -11.29 -16.35
CA ARG A 150 -17.39 -10.33 -17.40
C ARG A 150 -18.49 -9.29 -17.67
N TYR A 151 -19.76 -9.72 -17.66
CA TYR A 151 -20.91 -8.84 -17.84
C TYR A 151 -21.02 -7.81 -16.72
N HIS A 152 -21.00 -8.24 -15.46
CA HIS A 152 -21.02 -7.33 -14.32
C HIS A 152 -19.79 -6.41 -14.30
N ALA A 153 -18.62 -6.94 -14.69
CA ALA A 153 -17.42 -6.14 -14.85
C ALA A 153 -17.60 -5.01 -15.89
N ALA A 154 -18.26 -5.31 -17.02
CA ALA A 154 -18.55 -4.31 -18.05
C ALA A 154 -19.58 -3.26 -17.62
N LEU A 155 -20.46 -3.58 -16.66
CA LEU A 155 -21.39 -2.62 -16.06
C LEU A 155 -20.76 -1.77 -14.94
N GLY A 156 -19.61 -2.20 -14.40
CA GLY A 156 -19.01 -1.59 -13.21
C GLY A 156 -19.55 -2.13 -11.88
N ASP A 157 -20.36 -3.19 -11.92
CA ASP A 157 -21.01 -3.78 -10.75
C ASP A 157 -20.08 -4.80 -10.08
N LEU A 158 -19.22 -4.32 -9.16
CA LEU A 158 -18.20 -5.18 -8.55
C LEU A 158 -18.79 -6.27 -7.64
N GLU A 159 -19.76 -5.94 -6.81
CA GLU A 159 -20.32 -6.85 -5.79
C GLU A 159 -20.89 -8.15 -6.37
N PRO A 160 -21.83 -8.13 -7.33
CA PRO A 160 -22.31 -9.37 -7.94
C PRO A 160 -21.22 -10.10 -8.74
N ALA A 161 -20.21 -9.40 -9.25
CA ALA A 161 -19.09 -10.03 -9.94
C ALA A 161 -18.20 -10.83 -8.98
N GLU A 162 -17.92 -10.29 -7.79
CA GLU A 162 -17.17 -10.97 -6.73
C GLU A 162 -17.90 -12.21 -6.22
N GLU A 163 -19.21 -12.12 -5.97
CA GLU A 163 -20.01 -13.28 -5.55
C GLU A 163 -19.90 -14.45 -6.54
N LYS A 164 -19.91 -14.17 -7.85
CA LYS A 164 -19.76 -15.19 -8.89
C LYS A 164 -18.31 -15.68 -9.02
N LEU A 165 -17.34 -14.81 -8.79
CA LEU A 165 -15.93 -15.17 -8.77
C LEU A 165 -15.61 -16.12 -7.60
N ASP A 166 -16.18 -15.91 -6.42
CA ASP A 166 -16.00 -16.80 -5.27
C ASP A 166 -16.51 -18.21 -5.58
N LEU A 167 -17.71 -18.30 -6.19
CA LEU A 167 -18.22 -19.58 -6.69
C LEU A 167 -17.29 -20.22 -7.72
N LEU A 168 -16.71 -19.43 -8.63
CA LEU A 168 -15.80 -19.94 -9.65
C LEU A 168 -14.47 -20.43 -9.04
N LYS A 169 -13.95 -19.75 -8.02
CA LYS A 169 -12.75 -20.16 -7.28
C LYS A 169 -12.95 -21.45 -6.51
N GLU A 170 -14.13 -21.63 -5.89
CA GLU A 170 -14.46 -22.91 -5.24
C GLU A 170 -14.62 -24.05 -6.27
N LEU A 171 -15.21 -23.75 -7.43
CA LEU A 171 -15.47 -24.73 -8.47
C LEU A 171 -14.20 -25.16 -9.23
N ALA A 172 -13.25 -24.24 -9.42
CA ALA A 172 -12.10 -24.40 -10.30
C ALA A 172 -10.94 -23.45 -9.94
N PRO A 173 -10.27 -23.63 -8.79
CA PRO A 173 -9.33 -22.65 -8.25
C PRO A 173 -8.11 -22.37 -9.16
N ASP A 174 -7.57 -23.43 -9.79
CA ASP A 174 -6.34 -23.36 -10.61
C ASP A 174 -6.63 -23.36 -12.13
N ASP A 175 -7.85 -23.03 -12.54
CA ASP A 175 -8.27 -23.03 -13.94
C ASP A 175 -8.03 -21.66 -14.60
N TYR A 176 -7.59 -21.65 -15.86
CA TYR A 176 -7.38 -20.44 -16.66
C TYR A 176 -8.62 -19.53 -16.70
N VAL A 177 -9.82 -20.11 -16.66
CA VAL A 177 -11.08 -19.36 -16.66
C VAL A 177 -11.24 -18.52 -15.37
N THR A 178 -10.70 -19.00 -14.25
CA THR A 178 -10.71 -18.31 -12.96
C THR A 178 -9.72 -17.15 -12.97
N GLU A 179 -8.49 -17.38 -13.44
CA GLU A 179 -7.47 -16.32 -13.61
C GLU A 179 -7.98 -15.19 -14.55
N GLN A 180 -8.62 -15.57 -15.64
CA GLN A 180 -9.24 -14.62 -16.57
C GLN A 180 -10.35 -13.81 -15.89
N ALA A 181 -11.21 -14.45 -15.09
CA ALA A 181 -12.26 -13.78 -14.36
C ALA A 181 -11.71 -12.76 -13.34
N GLU A 182 -10.63 -13.09 -12.63
CA GLU A 182 -9.94 -12.14 -11.76
C GLU A 182 -9.42 -10.90 -12.52
N THR A 183 -8.90 -11.12 -13.73
CA THR A 183 -8.39 -10.04 -14.58
C THR A 183 -9.47 -9.04 -14.97
N PHE A 184 -10.72 -9.50 -15.20
CA PHE A 184 -11.84 -8.60 -15.48
C PHE A 184 -12.12 -7.63 -14.34
N LEU A 185 -11.90 -8.05 -13.09
CA LEU A 185 -12.24 -7.25 -11.90
C LEU A 185 -11.11 -6.34 -11.43
N TYR A 186 -9.87 -6.56 -11.88
CA TYR A 186 -8.71 -5.80 -11.42
C TYR A 186 -8.91 -4.28 -11.56
N GLY A 187 -9.32 -3.81 -12.74
CA GLY A 187 -9.58 -2.39 -12.99
C GLY A 187 -10.71 -1.81 -12.13
N LEU A 188 -11.77 -2.59 -11.89
CA LEU A 188 -12.88 -2.17 -11.03
C LEU A 188 -12.50 -2.08 -9.56
N ARG A 189 -11.76 -3.08 -9.06
CA ARG A 189 -11.21 -3.06 -7.70
C ARG A 189 -10.34 -1.83 -7.47
N LEU A 190 -9.45 -1.53 -8.40
CA LEU A 190 -8.62 -0.33 -8.35
C LEU A 190 -9.45 0.96 -8.37
N ASN A 191 -10.46 1.05 -9.24
CA ASN A 191 -11.33 2.22 -9.31
C ASN A 191 -12.11 2.41 -8.00
N LYS A 192 -12.70 1.34 -7.46
CA LYS A 192 -13.44 1.39 -6.18
C LYS A 192 -12.51 1.78 -5.02
N ALA A 193 -11.29 1.24 -4.98
CA ALA A 193 -10.28 1.63 -4.00
C ALA A 193 -9.90 3.12 -4.14
N PHE A 194 -9.71 3.59 -5.36
CA PHE A 194 -9.41 5.00 -5.64
C PHE A 194 -10.55 5.93 -5.20
N LEU A 195 -11.81 5.59 -5.50
CA LEU A 195 -12.97 6.34 -5.07
C LEU A 195 -13.08 6.40 -3.54
N ARG A 196 -12.83 5.27 -2.85
CA ARG A 196 -12.79 5.23 -1.38
C ARG A 196 -11.72 6.19 -0.83
N ILE A 197 -10.52 6.20 -1.41
CA ILE A 197 -9.45 7.13 -1.01
C ILE A 197 -9.88 8.58 -1.21
N GLN A 198 -10.51 8.91 -2.35
CA GLN A 198 -11.01 10.27 -2.60
C GLN A 198 -12.10 10.71 -1.62
N GLU A 199 -12.99 9.81 -1.24
CA GLU A 199 -14.02 10.11 -0.23
C GLU A 199 -13.41 10.33 1.15
N GLN A 200 -12.45 9.50 1.55
CA GLN A 200 -11.72 9.67 2.81
C GLN A 200 -10.93 10.98 2.86
N GLN A 201 -10.30 11.39 1.74
CA GLN A 201 -9.60 12.68 1.65
C GLN A 201 -10.53 13.88 1.89
N LYS A 202 -11.82 13.79 1.52
CA LYS A 202 -12.79 14.87 1.80
C LYS A 202 -13.13 15.01 3.28
N LEU A 203 -12.96 13.94 4.05
CA LEU A 203 -13.20 13.91 5.50
C LEU A 203 -11.92 14.24 6.30
N LYS A 204 -10.78 14.43 5.62
CA LYS A 204 -9.52 14.73 6.26
C LYS A 204 -9.59 16.08 6.98
N ILE A 205 -9.26 16.06 8.27
CA ILE A 205 -9.08 17.25 9.09
C ILE A 205 -7.62 17.28 9.48
N GLU A 206 -6.92 18.34 9.07
CA GLU A 206 -5.53 18.61 9.44
C GLU A 206 -5.48 19.86 10.32
N PRO A 207 -4.63 19.88 11.36
CA PRO A 207 -4.44 21.08 12.16
C PRO A 207 -3.67 22.14 11.37
N GLU A 208 -4.02 23.41 11.55
CA GLU A 208 -3.20 24.53 11.10
C GLU A 208 -1.91 24.58 11.94
N ILE A 209 -0.77 24.36 11.29
CA ILE A 209 0.52 24.34 11.99
C ILE A 209 0.88 25.73 12.52
N THR A 210 1.02 25.83 13.84
CA THR A 210 1.21 27.10 14.55
C THR A 210 2.66 27.55 14.60
N LYS A 211 3.61 26.60 14.73
CA LYS A 211 5.05 26.91 14.77
C LYS A 211 5.66 26.68 13.39
N LYS A 212 5.89 27.78 12.67
CA LYS A 212 6.62 27.80 11.39
C LYS A 212 8.05 28.26 11.62
N ILE A 213 9.02 27.56 11.03
CA ILE A 213 10.42 27.96 11.13
C ILE A 213 10.71 29.05 10.09
N PRO A 214 11.20 30.24 10.51
CA PRO A 214 11.46 31.32 9.58
C PRO A 214 12.66 30.98 8.68
N HIS A 215 12.55 31.26 7.39
CA HIS A 215 13.68 31.23 6.47
C HIS A 215 14.58 32.45 6.71
N LEU A 216 15.48 32.33 7.69
CA LEU A 216 16.48 33.35 7.97
C LEU A 216 17.73 33.10 7.11
N GLU A 217 17.99 34.01 6.18
CA GLU A 217 19.26 34.11 5.47
C GLU A 217 20.24 34.92 6.36
N ASN A 218 21.46 34.41 6.59
CA ASN A 218 22.61 35.11 7.21
C ASN A 218 22.85 34.98 8.73
N GLN A 219 22.62 33.82 9.35
CA GLN A 219 23.25 33.54 10.65
C GLN A 219 24.65 32.94 10.48
N ALA A 220 25.59 33.32 11.37
CA ALA A 220 26.92 32.74 11.39
C ALA A 220 26.87 31.31 11.93
N PRO A 221 27.74 30.39 11.45
CA PRO A 221 27.83 29.05 12.03
C PRO A 221 28.14 29.10 13.54
N PRO A 222 27.59 28.17 14.34
CA PRO A 222 27.87 28.08 15.76
C PRO A 222 29.35 27.76 15.99
N VAL A 223 29.85 28.19 17.14
CA VAL A 223 31.18 27.81 17.64
C VAL A 223 30.98 26.86 18.80
N PHE A 224 31.41 25.61 18.62
CA PHE A 224 31.28 24.55 19.62
C PHE A 224 32.40 24.60 20.66
N LYS A 225 32.14 24.00 21.82
CA LYS A 225 33.15 23.85 22.88
C LYS A 225 34.20 22.81 22.53
N HIS A 226 33.86 21.81 21.72
CA HIS A 226 34.77 20.79 21.25
C HIS A 226 34.82 20.75 19.72
N ASP A 227 36.03 20.67 19.17
CA ASP A 227 36.26 20.69 17.72
C ASP A 227 35.68 19.45 17.02
N GLU A 228 35.60 18.32 17.73
CA GLU A 228 35.08 17.04 17.25
C GLU A 228 33.60 17.13 16.81
N ILE A 229 32.83 18.08 17.34
CA ILE A 229 31.43 18.31 16.95
C ILE A 229 31.31 18.71 15.47
N ASN A 230 32.35 19.36 14.92
CA ASN A 230 32.39 19.71 13.50
C ASN A 230 32.40 18.47 12.58
N ASN A 231 32.71 17.28 13.11
CA ASN A 231 32.58 16.04 12.34
C ASN A 231 31.12 15.77 11.96
N LEU A 232 30.13 16.17 12.78
CA LEU A 232 28.72 15.96 12.47
C LEU A 232 28.26 16.69 11.21
N TYR A 233 28.95 17.79 10.84
CA TYR A 233 28.67 18.58 9.64
C TYR A 233 29.44 18.10 8.40
N GLN A 234 30.31 17.09 8.55
CA GLN A 234 31.16 16.56 7.47
C GLN A 234 30.67 15.22 6.93
N PHE A 235 29.73 14.59 7.63
CA PHE A 235 29.22 13.27 7.29
C PHE A 235 27.69 13.28 7.37
N GLY A 236 27.06 12.56 6.45
CA GLY A 236 25.69 12.09 6.61
C GLY A 236 25.66 10.81 7.44
N ILE A 237 24.62 9.98 7.25
CA ILE A 237 24.46 8.69 7.94
C ILE A 237 25.72 7.79 7.89
N ARG A 238 26.56 7.90 6.86
CA ARG A 238 27.84 7.17 6.73
C ARG A 238 29.00 7.81 7.52
N ILE A 239 28.75 8.24 8.76
CA ILE A 239 29.79 8.73 9.67
C ILE A 239 30.69 7.58 10.15
N PRO A 240 32.04 7.72 10.12
CA PRO A 240 32.92 6.67 10.61
C PRO A 240 32.72 6.39 12.11
N GLY A 241 32.68 5.11 12.48
CA GLY A 241 32.44 4.70 13.88
C GLY A 241 33.49 5.24 14.87
N GLU A 242 34.72 5.45 14.42
CA GLU A 242 35.79 6.10 15.20
C GLU A 242 35.48 7.58 15.53
N LYS A 243 34.78 8.29 14.65
CA LYS A 243 34.34 9.68 14.92
C LYS A 243 33.22 9.73 15.92
N LEU A 244 32.32 8.74 15.91
CA LEU A 244 31.33 8.59 16.97
C LEU A 244 32.00 8.29 18.32
N ASP A 245 33.04 7.45 18.36
CA ASP A 245 33.81 7.18 19.59
C ASP A 245 34.49 8.43 20.13
N GLU A 246 35.15 9.20 19.26
CA GLU A 246 35.79 10.47 19.63
C GLU A 246 34.79 11.43 20.29
N ILE A 247 33.59 11.57 19.70
CA ILE A 247 32.53 12.44 20.22
C ILE A 247 31.99 11.91 21.55
N LEU A 248 31.69 10.62 21.65
CA LEU A 248 31.13 10.01 22.88
C LEU A 248 32.12 9.99 24.05
N ALA A 249 33.43 10.11 23.78
CA ALA A 249 34.46 10.23 24.79
C ALA A 249 34.55 11.64 25.43
N LEU A 250 33.88 12.65 24.85
CA LEU A 250 33.87 14.01 25.36
C LEU A 250 33.13 14.13 26.71
N PRO A 251 33.43 15.16 27.53
CA PRO A 251 32.72 15.35 28.79
C PRO A 251 31.22 15.56 28.57
N ARG A 252 30.39 14.68 29.16
CA ARG A 252 28.94 14.60 28.92
C ARG A 252 28.22 15.96 28.95
N LEU A 253 28.46 16.79 29.97
CA LEU A 253 27.74 18.07 30.12
C LEU A 253 28.05 19.07 29.00
N SER A 254 29.33 19.20 28.61
CA SER A 254 29.70 20.09 27.52
C SER A 254 29.31 19.51 26.17
N LEU A 255 29.34 18.18 26.01
CA LEU A 255 28.88 17.48 24.81
C LEU A 255 27.37 17.70 24.59
N ILE A 256 26.52 17.47 25.59
CA ILE A 256 25.08 17.74 25.49
C ILE A 256 24.81 19.18 25.08
N SER A 257 25.52 20.14 25.70
CA SER A 257 25.39 21.56 25.35
C SER A 257 25.79 21.85 23.90
N ASP A 258 26.79 21.16 23.35
CA ASP A 258 27.15 21.33 21.94
C ASP A 258 26.11 20.68 21.02
N LEU A 259 25.62 19.48 21.35
CA LEU A 259 24.58 18.79 20.57
C LEU A 259 23.26 19.58 20.54
N GLU A 260 22.87 20.21 21.65
CA GLU A 260 21.73 21.14 21.67
C GLU A 260 21.97 22.37 20.78
N ALA A 261 23.21 22.86 20.72
CA ALA A 261 23.58 23.95 19.80
C ALA A 261 23.53 23.51 18.33
N VAL A 262 23.84 22.25 18.02
CA VAL A 262 23.66 21.66 16.67
C VAL A 262 22.19 21.63 16.26
N LEU A 263 21.27 21.26 17.17
CA LEU A 263 19.83 21.31 16.90
C LEU A 263 19.32 22.74 16.72
N GLN A 264 19.78 23.67 17.56
CA GLN A 264 19.44 25.08 17.41
C GLN A 264 19.93 25.64 16.08
N ASP A 265 21.11 25.22 15.63
CA ASP A 265 21.67 25.62 14.34
C ASP A 265 20.86 25.11 13.14
N ALA A 266 20.33 23.87 13.21
CA ALA A 266 19.43 23.34 12.20
C ALA A 266 18.15 24.19 12.05
N VAL A 267 17.67 24.77 13.15
CA VAL A 267 16.55 25.73 13.16
C VAL A 267 16.98 27.10 12.62
N ASP A 268 18.03 27.66 13.20
CA ASP A 268 18.48 29.05 12.96
C ASP A 268 18.97 29.29 11.53
N ARG A 269 19.60 28.28 10.93
CA ARG A 269 20.13 28.31 9.55
C ARG A 269 19.33 27.46 8.57
N TYR A 270 18.09 27.07 8.91
CA TYR A 270 17.22 26.30 8.01
C TYR A 270 17.12 26.93 6.61
N GLY A 271 16.87 28.25 6.53
CA GLY A 271 16.79 28.96 5.25
C GLY A 271 18.07 28.85 4.41
N PHE A 272 19.24 28.99 5.04
CA PHE A 272 20.54 28.83 4.36
C PHE A 272 20.76 27.41 3.83
N PHE A 273 20.45 26.38 4.64
CA PHE A 273 20.62 24.99 4.21
C PHE A 273 19.59 24.58 3.18
N HIS A 274 18.38 25.12 3.22
CA HIS A 274 17.35 24.86 2.23
C HIS A 274 17.75 25.37 0.82
N GLU A 275 18.48 26.48 0.73
CA GLU A 275 19.00 26.99 -0.54
C GLU A 275 20.22 26.21 -1.09
N LEU A 276 20.95 25.53 -0.21
CA LEU A 276 22.01 24.63 -0.59
C LEU A 276 21.38 23.26 -0.85
N ASP A 277 21.12 22.90 -2.12
CA ASP A 277 20.60 21.58 -2.51
C ASP A 277 21.06 20.46 -1.56
N TYR A 278 20.09 19.74 -0.97
CA TYR A 278 20.36 18.83 0.14
C TYR A 278 21.42 17.79 -0.25
N ASN A 279 22.42 17.62 0.61
CA ASN A 279 23.53 16.69 0.39
C ASN A 279 23.54 15.60 1.47
N GLU A 280 22.98 14.45 1.11
CA GLU A 280 22.93 13.23 1.93
C GLU A 280 24.31 12.77 2.45
N GLU A 281 25.41 13.15 1.79
CA GLU A 281 26.76 12.77 2.23
C GLU A 281 27.27 13.63 3.39
N THR A 282 26.66 14.78 3.68
CA THR A 282 27.18 15.76 4.66
C THR A 282 26.12 16.42 5.56
N GLN A 283 24.84 16.38 5.21
CA GLN A 283 23.79 17.16 5.87
C GLN A 283 22.85 16.34 6.78
N SER A 284 23.38 15.37 7.54
CA SER A 284 22.61 14.63 8.56
C SER A 284 22.90 15.09 9.99
N PHE A 285 23.50 16.27 10.19
CA PHE A 285 23.95 16.75 11.51
C PHE A 285 22.83 16.87 12.55
N ALA A 286 21.61 17.23 12.15
CA ALA A 286 20.46 17.25 13.05
C ALA A 286 20.12 15.84 13.56
N LEU A 287 20.08 14.84 12.68
CA LEU A 287 19.89 13.43 13.02
C LEU A 287 21.01 12.90 13.91
N HIS A 288 22.27 13.23 13.58
CA HIS A 288 23.41 12.88 14.42
C HIS A 288 23.25 13.39 15.86
N ALA A 289 22.86 14.67 16.02
CA ALA A 289 22.64 15.25 17.32
C ALA A 289 21.51 14.55 18.10
N LEU A 290 20.38 14.25 17.45
CA LEU A 290 19.26 13.53 18.05
C LEU A 290 19.67 12.13 18.54
N PHE A 291 20.37 11.35 17.71
CA PHE A 291 20.78 9.99 18.07
C PHE A 291 21.82 10.00 19.20
N LEU A 292 22.78 10.92 19.18
CA LEU A 292 23.78 11.04 20.24
C LEU A 292 23.16 11.51 21.56
N LEU A 293 22.19 12.43 21.54
CA LEU A 293 21.44 12.81 22.75
C LEU A 293 20.69 11.60 23.34
N GLY A 294 20.12 10.74 22.48
CA GLY A 294 19.53 9.46 22.87
C GLY A 294 20.54 8.51 23.52
N GLU A 295 21.70 8.29 22.88
CA GLU A 295 22.79 7.44 23.40
C GLU A 295 23.27 7.89 24.79
N LEU A 296 23.40 9.21 24.98
CA LEU A 296 23.82 9.81 26.25
C LEU A 296 22.73 9.80 27.32
N LYS A 297 21.51 9.36 26.97
CA LYS A 297 20.30 9.43 27.81
C LYS A 297 20.14 10.82 28.41
N ALA A 298 20.27 11.84 27.56
CA ALA A 298 20.22 13.26 27.92
C ALA A 298 18.78 13.71 28.25
N THR A 299 18.20 13.18 29.33
CA THR A 299 16.81 13.50 29.73
C THR A 299 16.56 14.99 29.93
N GLU A 300 17.61 15.75 30.29
CA GLU A 300 17.57 17.21 30.39
C GLU A 300 17.29 17.92 29.06
N SER A 301 17.56 17.26 27.92
CA SER A 301 17.37 17.80 26.57
C SER A 301 15.98 17.49 25.99
N LEU A 302 15.15 16.70 26.69
CA LEU A 302 13.80 16.35 26.20
C LEU A 302 12.97 17.59 25.80
N PRO A 303 12.91 18.68 26.59
CA PRO A 303 12.16 19.87 26.18
C PRO A 303 12.68 20.50 24.88
N ARG A 304 14.00 20.46 24.63
CA ARG A 304 14.61 20.99 23.40
C ARG A 304 14.28 20.12 22.19
N ILE A 305 14.25 18.81 22.37
CA ILE A 305 13.91 17.86 21.30
C ILE A 305 12.42 17.95 20.96
N LEU A 306 11.55 18.03 21.97
CA LEU A 306 10.12 18.27 21.77
C LEU A 306 9.88 19.61 21.04
N ASP A 307 10.62 20.66 21.40
CA ASP A 307 10.57 21.92 20.67
C ASP A 307 11.08 21.80 19.22
N PHE A 308 12.13 21.01 18.96
CA PHE A 308 12.66 20.79 17.62
C PHE A 308 11.66 20.06 16.71
N ILE A 309 10.99 19.02 17.21
CA ILE A 309 9.97 18.28 16.44
C ILE A 309 8.62 19.01 16.38
N ASP A 310 8.42 20.04 17.19
CA ASP A 310 7.31 21.00 17.06
C ASP A 310 7.62 22.01 15.95
N ALA A 311 7.58 21.54 14.71
CA ALA A 311 7.81 22.33 13.51
C ALA A 311 6.87 21.85 12.39
N ASP A 312 6.81 22.60 11.29
CA ASP A 312 6.05 22.21 10.11
C ASP A 312 6.68 21.03 9.35
N GLY A 313 5.85 20.38 8.53
CA GLY A 313 6.25 19.21 7.77
C GLY A 313 7.44 19.46 6.84
N TYR A 314 7.54 20.63 6.20
CA TYR A 314 8.65 20.93 5.30
C TYR A 314 9.99 20.96 6.04
N PHE A 315 10.03 21.57 7.23
CA PHE A 315 11.22 21.58 8.07
C PHE A 315 11.64 20.16 8.51
N LEU A 316 10.67 19.35 8.94
CA LEU A 316 10.94 18.01 9.44
C LEU A 316 11.32 17.05 8.31
N ASP A 317 10.68 17.16 7.15
CA ASP A 317 11.04 16.38 5.96
C ASP A 317 12.46 16.70 5.51
N PHE A 318 12.87 17.97 5.56
CA PHE A 318 14.23 18.37 5.20
C PHE A 318 15.30 17.77 6.13
N TRP A 319 15.07 17.78 7.44
CA TRP A 319 16.09 17.33 8.41
C TRP A 319 16.03 15.85 8.78
N LEU A 320 14.84 15.26 8.74
CA LEU A 320 14.58 13.93 9.27
C LEU A 320 14.15 12.95 8.18
N ASP A 321 13.43 13.43 7.15
CA ASP A 321 12.89 12.58 6.09
C ASP A 321 12.19 11.32 6.68
N ASP A 322 12.46 10.10 6.17
CA ASP A 322 11.92 8.85 6.68
C ASP A 322 12.35 8.52 8.14
N HIS A 323 13.41 9.16 8.68
CA HIS A 323 13.82 8.92 10.06
C HIS A 323 12.78 9.34 11.09
N LYS A 324 11.89 10.29 10.74
CA LYS A 324 10.78 10.73 11.59
C LYS A 324 9.80 9.58 11.86
N THR A 325 9.59 8.67 10.93
CA THR A 325 8.66 7.53 11.12
C THR A 325 9.36 6.30 11.67
N GLU A 326 10.62 6.09 11.32
CA GLU A 326 11.27 4.80 11.59
C GLU A 326 12.18 4.78 12.83
N THR A 327 12.87 5.87 13.13
CA THR A 327 13.99 5.85 14.11
C THR A 327 13.83 6.80 15.28
N LEU A 328 13.11 7.90 15.11
CA LEU A 328 13.09 8.97 16.11
C LEU A 328 12.30 8.62 17.37
N TRP A 329 11.34 7.69 17.26
CA TRP A 329 10.59 7.16 18.41
C TRP A 329 11.52 6.64 19.52
N GLN A 330 12.67 6.04 19.18
CA GLN A 330 13.59 5.48 20.18
C GLN A 330 14.29 6.59 20.99
N VAL A 331 14.53 7.75 20.38
CA VAL A 331 15.13 8.90 21.07
C VAL A 331 14.13 9.45 22.06
N ILE A 332 12.88 9.63 21.64
CA ILE A 332 11.80 10.08 22.53
C ILE A 332 11.53 9.05 23.64
N TYR A 333 11.56 7.75 23.31
CA TYR A 333 11.47 6.67 24.29
C TYR A 333 12.55 6.84 25.38
N LEU A 334 13.82 6.91 24.98
CA LEU A 334 14.96 6.90 25.90
C LEU A 334 14.97 8.12 26.83
N LEU A 335 14.51 9.27 26.33
CA LEU A 335 14.54 10.52 27.07
C LEU A 335 13.24 10.79 27.82
N GLY A 336 12.12 10.24 27.35
CA GLY A 336 10.78 10.45 27.87
C GLY A 336 10.31 9.42 28.89
N LEU A 337 10.99 8.28 29.05
CA LEU A 337 10.58 7.20 29.97
C LEU A 337 10.28 7.68 31.41
N ASN A 338 11.06 8.65 31.91
CA ASN A 338 10.87 9.22 33.25
C ASN A 338 10.06 10.54 33.25
N ASN A 339 9.50 10.94 32.12
CA ASN A 339 8.75 12.19 31.95
C ASN A 339 7.55 12.01 30.99
N ILE A 340 6.76 10.97 31.25
CA ILE A 340 5.54 10.64 30.49
C ILE A 340 4.57 11.83 30.41
N SER A 341 4.47 12.63 31.48
CA SER A 341 3.60 13.81 31.49
C SER A 341 3.97 14.84 30.41
N ALA A 342 5.25 15.02 30.09
CA ALA A 342 5.65 15.93 29.02
C ALA A 342 5.25 15.40 27.64
N LEU A 343 5.36 14.08 27.44
CA LEU A 343 4.93 13.42 26.20
C LEU A 343 3.40 13.54 26.01
N GLN A 344 2.63 13.27 27.07
CA GLN A 344 1.18 13.45 27.04
C GLN A 344 0.78 14.90 26.70
N GLN A 345 1.41 15.90 27.34
CA GLN A 345 1.16 17.31 27.07
C GLN A 345 1.46 17.68 25.62
N PHE A 346 2.48 17.07 25.02
CA PHE A 346 2.81 17.27 23.62
C PHE A 346 1.71 16.75 22.68
N LEU A 347 1.17 15.55 22.95
CA LEU A 347 0.12 14.95 22.12
C LEU A 347 -1.18 15.78 22.08
N VAL A 348 -1.51 16.45 23.18
CA VAL A 348 -2.71 17.32 23.29
C VAL A 348 -2.44 18.78 22.94
N LYS A 349 -1.24 19.11 22.44
CA LYS A 349 -0.92 20.47 21.99
C LYS A 349 -1.63 20.77 20.66
N PRO A 350 -2.39 21.88 20.56
CA PRO A 350 -3.00 22.31 19.30
C PRO A 350 -1.98 22.75 18.25
N GLY A 351 -2.32 22.60 16.97
CA GLY A 351 -1.54 23.14 15.85
C GLY A 351 -0.15 22.53 15.70
N VAL A 352 0.01 21.26 16.09
CA VAL A 352 1.23 20.46 15.94
C VAL A 352 1.05 19.48 14.79
N TYR A 353 2.11 19.29 14.01
CA TYR A 353 2.12 18.42 12.84
C TYR A 353 1.88 16.94 13.20
N THR A 354 1.15 16.24 12.32
CA THR A 354 0.71 14.85 12.48
C THR A 354 1.87 13.93 12.87
N TYR A 355 2.96 13.93 12.11
CA TYR A 355 4.07 13.01 12.35
C TYR A 355 4.89 13.38 13.59
N SER A 356 4.86 14.64 14.04
CA SER A 356 5.45 15.04 15.31
C SER A 356 4.72 14.39 16.48
N LYS A 357 3.38 14.39 16.47
CA LYS A 357 2.58 13.67 17.46
C LYS A 357 2.77 12.16 17.33
N MET A 358 2.84 11.64 16.11
CA MET A 358 3.09 10.22 15.86
C MET A 358 4.39 9.72 16.50
N ILE A 359 5.51 10.43 16.34
CA ILE A 359 6.80 10.07 16.97
C ILE A 359 6.64 9.85 18.48
N VAL A 360 5.89 10.74 19.14
CA VAL A 360 5.67 10.70 20.59
C VAL A 360 4.71 9.57 20.98
N ALA A 361 3.65 9.35 20.22
CA ALA A 361 2.70 8.26 20.46
C ALA A 361 3.36 6.87 20.25
N ASP A 362 4.21 6.74 19.23
CA ASP A 362 5.03 5.56 18.98
C ASP A 362 5.98 5.28 20.15
N ALA A 363 6.63 6.32 20.68
CA ALA A 363 7.49 6.17 21.85
C ALA A 363 6.72 5.67 23.08
N LEU A 364 5.53 6.24 23.37
CA LEU A 364 4.67 5.79 24.47
C LEU A 364 4.19 4.34 24.28
N SER A 365 3.84 3.97 23.04
CA SER A 365 3.47 2.59 22.70
C SER A 365 4.62 1.63 22.99
N GLN A 366 5.83 1.94 22.50
CA GLN A 366 6.99 1.09 22.74
C GLN A 366 7.39 1.04 24.21
N ILE A 367 7.22 2.13 24.98
CA ILE A 367 7.37 2.12 26.45
C ILE A 367 6.39 1.12 27.06
N THR A 368 5.10 1.17 26.69
CA THR A 368 4.08 0.23 27.18
C THR A 368 4.45 -1.21 26.90
N LEU A 369 4.90 -1.50 25.68
CA LEU A 369 5.24 -2.85 25.22
C LEU A 369 6.51 -3.40 25.88
N SER A 370 7.49 -2.52 26.14
CA SER A 370 8.76 -2.90 26.76
C SER A 370 8.71 -2.94 28.29
N HIS A 371 7.74 -2.21 28.89
CA HIS A 371 7.50 -2.09 30.32
C HIS A 371 6.04 -2.43 30.65
N PRO A 372 5.65 -3.73 30.67
CA PRO A 372 4.27 -4.13 30.94
C PRO A 372 3.71 -3.60 32.27
N GLU A 373 4.57 -3.33 33.26
CA GLU A 373 4.20 -2.70 34.53
C GLU A 373 3.66 -1.27 34.37
N MET A 374 3.97 -0.59 33.26
CA MET A 374 3.50 0.76 32.96
C MET A 374 2.14 0.77 32.23
N ARG A 375 1.55 -0.39 31.89
CA ARG A 375 0.29 -0.46 31.13
C ARG A 375 -0.83 0.39 31.71
N ASP A 376 -1.07 0.34 33.02
CA ASP A 376 -2.13 1.11 33.66
C ASP A 376 -1.87 2.62 33.62
N GLU A 377 -0.59 3.04 33.62
CA GLU A 377 -0.21 4.43 33.42
C GLU A 377 -0.47 4.86 31.98
N MET A 378 -0.08 4.03 31.02
CA MET A 378 -0.27 4.29 29.58
C MET A 378 -1.75 4.31 29.20
N LEU A 379 -2.58 3.45 29.81
CA LEU A 379 -4.03 3.51 29.68
C LEU A 379 -4.56 4.88 30.11
N ARG A 380 -4.13 5.41 31.27
CA ARG A 380 -4.53 6.75 31.73
C ARG A 380 -4.07 7.85 30.78
N VAL A 381 -2.85 7.75 30.25
CA VAL A 381 -2.29 8.71 29.28
C VAL A 381 -3.15 8.75 28.01
N PHE A 382 -3.37 7.60 27.37
CA PHE A 382 -4.16 7.53 26.14
C PHE A 382 -5.64 7.84 26.37
N THR A 383 -6.20 7.51 27.55
CA THR A 383 -7.55 7.95 27.95
C THR A 383 -7.63 9.47 27.92
N ALA A 384 -6.73 10.16 28.62
CA ALA A 384 -6.74 11.62 28.69
C ALA A 384 -6.51 12.27 27.32
N VAL A 385 -5.65 11.69 26.47
CA VAL A 385 -5.47 12.16 25.09
C VAL A 385 -6.79 12.01 24.32
N PHE A 386 -7.39 10.82 24.29
CA PHE A 386 -8.58 10.56 23.49
C PHE A 386 -9.81 11.32 24.00
N GLU A 387 -9.96 11.50 25.32
CA GLU A 387 -10.98 12.39 25.90
C GLU A 387 -10.79 13.83 25.42
N THR A 388 -9.56 14.36 25.45
CA THR A 388 -9.28 15.72 24.98
C THR A 388 -9.66 15.91 23.50
N PHE A 389 -9.35 14.93 22.64
CA PHE A 389 -9.74 14.98 21.23
C PHE A 389 -11.25 14.78 21.03
N ALA A 390 -11.88 13.91 21.82
CA ALA A 390 -13.31 13.65 21.76
C ALA A 390 -14.14 14.84 22.24
N GLU A 391 -13.58 15.70 23.11
CA GLU A 391 -14.23 16.93 23.57
C GLU A 391 -13.96 18.14 22.67
N ALA A 392 -12.82 18.18 21.98
CA ALA A 392 -12.39 19.31 21.14
C ALA A 392 -13.37 19.58 19.99
N SER A 393 -13.49 20.86 19.61
CA SER A 393 -14.07 21.28 18.34
C SER A 393 -12.98 21.46 17.28
N ILE A 394 -13.39 21.62 16.02
CA ILE A 394 -12.43 21.84 14.91
C ILE A 394 -11.69 23.17 15.12
N GLU A 395 -12.36 24.18 15.68
CA GLU A 395 -11.81 25.51 15.97
C GLU A 395 -10.72 25.50 17.04
N ASP A 396 -10.66 24.48 17.89
CA ASP A 396 -9.59 24.31 18.87
C ASP A 396 -8.23 23.99 18.22
N ASN A 397 -8.21 23.73 16.91
CA ASN A 397 -7.02 23.40 16.13
C ASN A 397 -6.26 22.17 16.67
N LEU A 398 -6.98 21.27 17.35
CA LEU A 398 -6.42 20.05 17.93
C LEU A 398 -6.69 18.82 17.05
N VAL A 399 -7.88 18.76 16.45
CA VAL A 399 -8.39 17.61 15.70
C VAL A 399 -7.49 17.34 14.50
N ASP A 400 -6.99 16.11 14.42
CA ASP A 400 -6.16 15.60 13.34
C ASP A 400 -6.59 14.16 13.05
N THR A 401 -7.25 13.96 11.92
CA THR A 401 -7.82 12.65 11.57
C THR A 401 -6.75 11.59 11.33
N GLU A 402 -5.59 11.98 10.78
CA GLU A 402 -4.51 11.03 10.50
C GLU A 402 -3.79 10.63 11.77
N PHE A 403 -3.47 11.61 12.63
CA PHE A 403 -2.87 11.32 13.93
C PHE A 403 -3.78 10.44 14.79
N MET A 404 -5.09 10.66 14.79
CA MET A 404 -6.03 9.78 15.51
C MET A 404 -6.02 8.34 14.97
N GLY A 405 -6.00 8.16 13.65
CA GLY A 405 -5.85 6.81 13.05
C GLY A 405 -4.56 6.12 13.50
N LEU A 406 -3.44 6.85 13.49
CA LEU A 406 -2.13 6.34 13.93
C LEU A 406 -2.11 6.02 15.44
N ALA A 407 -2.66 6.89 16.28
CA ALA A 407 -2.74 6.70 17.72
C ALA A 407 -3.64 5.51 18.09
N ILE A 408 -4.72 5.27 17.34
CA ILE A 408 -5.56 4.08 17.48
C ILE A 408 -4.74 2.82 17.17
N CYS A 409 -3.92 2.81 16.12
CA CYS A 409 -3.01 1.69 15.86
C CYS A 409 -2.07 1.43 17.05
N ASN A 410 -1.48 2.47 17.64
CA ASN A 410 -0.64 2.33 18.83
C ASN A 410 -1.38 1.73 20.04
N VAL A 411 -2.63 2.15 20.26
CA VAL A 411 -3.52 1.67 21.33
C VAL A 411 -3.90 0.20 21.13
N ILE A 412 -4.14 -0.21 19.88
CA ILE A 412 -4.36 -1.61 19.50
C ILE A 412 -3.11 -2.44 19.82
N ASP A 413 -1.93 -1.99 19.39
CA ASP A 413 -0.66 -2.70 19.61
C ASP A 413 -0.39 -2.92 21.11
N CYS A 414 -0.78 -1.95 21.95
CA CYS A 414 -0.65 -2.02 23.41
C CYS A 414 -1.78 -2.82 24.11
N CYS A 415 -2.73 -3.38 23.35
CA CYS A 415 -3.91 -4.07 23.87
C CYS A 415 -4.70 -3.25 24.91
N LEU A 416 -4.86 -1.94 24.68
CA LEU A 416 -5.63 -1.03 25.55
C LEU A 416 -7.12 -1.01 25.16
N ILE A 417 -7.76 -2.18 25.16
CA ILE A 417 -9.15 -2.40 24.72
C ILE A 417 -10.18 -1.58 25.51
N GLU A 418 -9.84 -1.13 26.72
CA GLU A 418 -10.69 -0.27 27.55
C GLU A 418 -11.00 1.08 26.88
N LEU A 419 -10.20 1.49 25.89
CA LEU A 419 -10.42 2.72 25.10
C LEU A 419 -11.46 2.57 23.99
N LEU A 420 -11.96 1.36 23.72
CA LEU A 420 -12.87 1.10 22.60
C LEU A 420 -14.13 2.00 22.56
N PRO A 421 -14.80 2.33 23.69
CA PRO A 421 -15.94 3.26 23.68
C PRO A 421 -15.55 4.70 23.30
N LEU A 422 -14.35 5.16 23.71
CA LEU A 422 -13.83 6.46 23.30
C LEU A 422 -13.45 6.46 21.81
N ILE A 423 -12.88 5.36 21.33
CA ILE A 423 -12.59 5.17 19.91
C ILE A 423 -13.88 5.25 19.09
N GLU A 424 -14.95 4.56 19.50
CA GLU A 424 -16.27 4.63 18.87
C GLU A 424 -16.76 6.08 18.76
N THR A 425 -16.64 6.85 19.84
CA THR A 425 -16.99 8.28 19.88
C THR A 425 -16.19 9.09 18.84
N LEU A 426 -14.89 8.82 18.69
CA LEU A 426 -14.05 9.49 17.69
C LEU A 426 -14.47 9.14 16.24
N PHE A 427 -14.87 7.89 15.98
CA PHE A 427 -15.41 7.47 14.68
C PHE A 427 -16.76 8.14 14.39
N GLU A 428 -17.67 8.21 15.37
CA GLU A 428 -18.96 8.90 15.24
C GLU A 428 -18.77 10.40 14.92
N ARG A 429 -17.76 11.03 15.51
CA ARG A 429 -17.38 12.42 15.24
C ARG A 429 -16.63 12.62 13.92
N LYS A 430 -16.31 11.56 13.18
CA LYS A 430 -15.48 11.59 11.95
C LYS A 430 -14.09 12.18 12.19
N TYR A 431 -13.52 11.92 13.37
CA TYR A 431 -12.19 12.38 13.77
C TYR A 431 -11.11 11.31 13.53
N VAL A 432 -11.41 10.26 12.76
CA VAL A 432 -10.49 9.14 12.48
C VAL A 432 -10.35 8.94 10.98
N ALA A 433 -9.11 8.87 10.50
CA ALA A 433 -8.81 8.47 9.13
C ALA A 433 -8.88 6.94 9.00
N GLU A 434 -10.03 6.44 8.54
CA GLU A 434 -10.29 4.99 8.35
C GLU A 434 -9.31 4.32 7.36
N GLY A 435 -8.66 5.09 6.49
CA GLY A 435 -7.61 4.58 5.59
C GLY A 435 -6.33 4.13 6.30
N ILE A 436 -6.16 4.48 7.58
CA ILE A 436 -4.99 4.12 8.39
C ILE A 436 -5.29 2.89 9.26
N CYS A 437 -6.34 2.96 10.09
CA CYS A 437 -6.65 1.93 11.08
C CYS A 437 -7.77 0.97 10.68
N GLY A 438 -8.40 1.17 9.51
CA GLY A 438 -9.65 0.50 9.14
C GLY A 438 -10.88 1.22 9.69
N ASP A 439 -12.07 0.71 9.37
CA ASP A 439 -13.30 1.19 9.99
C ASP A 439 -13.42 0.71 11.46
N PHE A 440 -14.48 1.11 12.15
CA PHE A 440 -14.64 0.74 13.57
C PHE A 440 -14.74 -0.79 13.77
N GLN A 441 -15.33 -1.52 12.82
CA GLN A 441 -15.44 -2.98 12.89
C GLN A 441 -14.06 -3.64 12.68
N ASP A 442 -13.25 -3.12 11.75
CA ASP A 442 -11.86 -3.53 11.57
C ASP A 442 -11.04 -3.31 12.87
N VAL A 443 -11.22 -2.16 13.51
CA VAL A 443 -10.56 -1.84 14.80
C VAL A 443 -10.99 -2.79 15.91
N GLN A 444 -12.28 -3.12 16.00
CA GLN A 444 -12.77 -4.11 16.97
C GLN A 444 -12.12 -5.48 16.77
N GLN A 445 -12.07 -5.96 15.53
CA GLN A 445 -11.44 -7.24 15.20
C GLN A 445 -9.93 -7.22 15.45
N ALA A 446 -9.28 -6.08 15.23
CA ALA A 446 -7.86 -5.92 15.44
C ALA A 446 -7.40 -6.13 16.89
N PHE A 447 -8.26 -5.82 17.88
CA PHE A 447 -7.95 -6.09 19.29
C PHE A 447 -7.91 -7.60 19.62
N ASP A 448 -8.54 -8.43 18.79
CA ASP A 448 -8.59 -9.89 18.97
C ASP A 448 -7.41 -10.62 18.30
N ASP A 449 -6.52 -9.92 17.56
CA ASP A 449 -5.38 -10.55 16.88
C ASP A 449 -4.13 -10.65 17.80
N PRO A 450 -3.78 -11.85 18.29
CA PRO A 450 -2.62 -12.03 19.16
C PRO A 450 -1.27 -11.86 18.44
N ASN A 451 -1.23 -11.85 17.11
CA ASN A 451 0.03 -11.76 16.34
C ASN A 451 0.47 -10.31 16.06
N ARG A 452 -0.29 -9.32 16.51
CA ARG A 452 -0.05 -7.91 16.19
C ARG A 452 1.01 -7.23 17.07
N ILE A 453 1.41 -7.85 18.18
CA ILE A 453 2.36 -7.26 19.13
C ILE A 453 3.76 -7.17 18.50
N ASN A 454 4.22 -5.94 18.24
CA ASN A 454 5.54 -5.65 17.69
C ASN A 454 6.39 -4.81 18.66
N VAL A 455 7.17 -5.50 19.49
CA VAL A 455 8.17 -4.86 20.36
C VAL A 455 9.42 -4.57 19.52
N ARG A 456 9.73 -3.29 19.34
CA ARG A 456 10.90 -2.83 18.58
C ARG A 456 12.12 -2.77 19.50
N ASN A 457 13.26 -3.24 19.01
CA ASN A 457 14.52 -3.18 19.77
C ASN A 457 15.10 -1.76 19.77
N ILE A 458 15.56 -1.29 20.93
CA ILE A 458 16.38 -0.08 21.03
C ILE A 458 17.81 -0.44 20.67
N LEU A 459 18.38 0.25 19.69
CA LEU A 459 19.72 -0.01 19.20
C LEU A 459 20.71 1.00 19.79
N PRO A 460 21.88 0.57 20.30
CA PRO A 460 23.00 1.47 20.55
C PRO A 460 23.34 2.27 19.30
N VAL A 461 23.77 3.51 19.44
CA VAL A 461 23.90 4.46 18.31
C VAL A 461 24.70 3.91 17.12
N LYS A 462 25.78 3.16 17.36
CA LYS A 462 26.57 2.55 16.29
C LYS A 462 25.82 1.43 15.56
N GLU A 463 25.08 0.61 16.30
CA GLU A 463 24.24 -0.45 15.73
C GLU A 463 23.06 0.15 14.97
N LEU A 464 22.51 1.28 15.43
CA LEU A 464 21.49 2.04 14.72
C LEU A 464 22.00 2.50 13.35
N TYR A 465 23.17 3.12 13.27
CA TYR A 465 23.78 3.50 11.98
C TYR A 465 23.99 2.29 11.06
N GLN A 466 24.51 1.19 11.60
CA GLN A 466 24.73 -0.03 10.82
C GLN A 466 23.41 -0.63 10.31
N HIS A 467 22.37 -0.62 11.14
CA HIS A 467 21.03 -1.08 10.78
C HIS A 467 20.52 -0.27 9.59
N ILE A 468 20.43 1.07 9.72
CA ILE A 468 19.98 1.99 8.66
C ILE A 468 20.72 1.70 7.33
N LEU A 469 22.06 1.66 7.36
CA LEU A 469 22.89 1.44 6.17
C LEU A 469 22.71 0.06 5.52
N SER A 470 22.25 -0.93 6.29
CA SER A 470 22.09 -2.32 5.81
C SER A 470 20.67 -2.65 5.35
N THR A 471 19.65 -1.99 5.91
CA THR A 471 18.25 -2.34 5.69
C THR A 471 17.51 -1.38 4.78
N TRP A 472 17.88 -0.10 4.75
CA TRP A 472 17.09 0.91 4.05
C TRP A 472 17.56 1.06 2.61
N SER A 473 16.62 0.91 1.67
CA SER A 473 16.90 0.95 0.23
C SER A 473 17.66 2.21 -0.17
N GLY A 474 17.24 3.38 0.32
CA GLY A 474 17.87 4.68 0.06
C GLY A 474 19.37 4.74 0.42
N TYR A 475 19.80 3.96 1.42
CA TYR A 475 21.19 3.93 1.86
C TYR A 475 21.98 2.73 1.34
N THR A 476 21.34 1.70 0.80
CA THR A 476 22.04 0.52 0.27
C THR A 476 22.70 0.80 -1.08
N ASP A 477 23.91 0.27 -1.29
CA ASP A 477 24.66 0.47 -2.54
C ASP A 477 23.97 -0.13 -3.79
N LYS A 478 22.91 -0.93 -3.61
CA LYS A 478 22.14 -1.56 -4.69
C LYS A 478 21.24 -0.59 -5.45
N VAL A 479 20.83 0.53 -4.85
CA VAL A 479 19.91 1.50 -5.50
C VAL A 479 20.64 2.43 -6.48
N LYS A 480 21.94 2.68 -6.29
CA LYS A 480 22.76 3.49 -7.22
C LYS A 480 22.89 2.88 -8.64
N GLN A 481 22.50 1.62 -8.84
CA GLN A 481 22.48 0.99 -10.18
C GLN A 481 21.19 1.26 -10.96
N TYR A 482 20.04 1.50 -10.31
CA TYR A 482 18.75 1.66 -10.97
C TYR A 482 18.40 3.12 -11.32
N THR A 483 18.96 4.09 -10.61
CA THR A 483 18.69 5.53 -10.84
C THR A 483 19.42 6.10 -12.07
N ASN A 484 20.32 5.35 -12.71
CA ASN A 484 20.98 5.78 -13.95
C ASN A 484 20.09 5.64 -15.21
N ASP A 485 18.97 4.91 -15.14
CA ASP A 485 18.12 4.62 -16.32
C ASP A 485 16.90 5.55 -16.47
N PHE A 486 16.55 6.32 -15.44
CA PHE A 486 15.45 7.30 -15.48
C PHE A 486 15.98 8.71 -15.17
N ALA A 487 16.67 9.31 -16.15
CA ALA A 487 17.04 10.71 -16.06
C ALA A 487 15.80 11.60 -16.21
N GLU A 488 15.32 12.19 -15.11
CA GLU A 488 14.40 13.33 -15.18
C GLU A 488 15.05 14.50 -15.94
N PRO A 489 14.28 15.29 -16.71
CA PRO A 489 14.81 16.46 -17.40
C PRO A 489 15.32 17.48 -16.39
N ALA A 490 16.65 17.63 -16.32
CA ALA A 490 17.34 18.55 -15.44
C ALA A 490 16.76 19.97 -15.52
N GLN A 491 16.24 20.48 -14.39
CA GLN A 491 16.03 21.91 -14.25
C GLN A 491 17.39 22.63 -14.30
N PRO A 492 17.48 23.82 -14.91
CA PRO A 492 18.74 24.54 -15.01
C PRO A 492 19.20 24.97 -13.61
N ALA A 493 20.21 24.28 -13.07
CA ALA A 493 20.86 24.62 -11.82
C ALA A 493 21.32 26.09 -11.83
N VAL A 494 20.72 26.92 -10.96
CA VAL A 494 21.20 28.27 -10.70
C VAL A 494 22.48 28.14 -9.91
N LYS A 495 23.62 28.08 -10.62
CA LYS A 495 24.95 28.08 -10.00
C LYS A 495 25.19 29.38 -9.24
N VAL A 496 25.06 29.33 -7.93
CA VAL A 496 25.65 30.34 -7.05
C VAL A 496 27.18 30.26 -7.23
N LYS A 497 27.78 31.31 -7.79
CA LYS A 497 29.24 31.39 -7.99
C LYS A 497 29.92 31.71 -6.66
N ILE A 498 30.32 30.68 -5.92
CA ILE A 498 31.16 30.84 -4.73
C ILE A 498 32.60 31.07 -5.18
N GLY A 499 33.23 32.14 -4.70
CA GLY A 499 34.62 32.47 -4.99
C GLY A 499 35.58 31.50 -4.29
N ARG A 500 36.64 31.06 -4.97
CA ARG A 500 37.66 30.14 -4.40
C ARG A 500 38.26 30.59 -3.05
N ASN A 501 38.24 31.88 -2.76
CA ASN A 501 38.80 32.43 -1.52
C ASN A 501 37.74 32.78 -0.46
N ASP A 502 36.46 32.65 -0.78
CA ASP A 502 35.36 32.91 0.16
C ASP A 502 35.34 31.80 1.23
N PRO A 503 34.79 32.04 2.42
CA PRO A 503 34.56 30.99 3.42
C PRO A 503 33.79 29.80 2.78
N CYS A 504 34.22 28.55 2.99
CA CYS A 504 33.48 27.42 2.42
C CYS A 504 32.09 27.34 3.08
N PRO A 505 31.00 27.18 2.31
CA PRO A 505 29.66 26.96 2.84
C PRO A 505 29.53 25.71 3.73
N CYS A 506 30.52 24.80 3.72
CA CYS A 506 30.63 23.64 4.61
C CYS A 506 30.74 24.00 6.12
N GLY A 507 30.88 25.29 6.47
CA GLY A 507 30.99 25.73 7.87
C GLY A 507 32.35 25.51 8.53
N SER A 508 33.32 24.87 7.86
CA SER A 508 34.65 24.53 8.41
C SER A 508 35.55 25.73 8.82
N GLY A 509 35.13 26.97 8.61
CA GLY A 509 35.95 28.17 8.80
C GLY A 509 37.11 28.34 7.80
N LYS A 510 37.32 27.38 6.89
CA LYS A 510 38.36 27.45 5.84
C LYS A 510 37.83 28.12 4.57
N LYS A 511 38.74 28.59 3.70
CA LYS A 511 38.39 29.08 2.35
C LYS A 511 37.84 27.93 1.49
N TYR A 512 36.90 28.21 0.58
CA TYR A 512 36.26 27.24 -0.32
C TYR A 512 37.28 26.30 -0.98
N LYS A 513 38.37 26.86 -1.52
CA LYS A 513 39.44 26.10 -2.15
C LYS A 513 40.19 25.10 -1.24
N LYS A 514 40.09 25.25 0.08
CA LYS A 514 40.80 24.44 1.10
C LYS A 514 39.88 23.52 1.92
N CYS A 515 38.55 23.66 1.80
CA CYS A 515 37.60 22.70 2.39
C CYS A 515 37.06 21.76 1.32
N CYS A 516 36.75 22.30 0.13
CA CYS A 516 35.76 21.72 -0.77
C CYS A 516 36.29 21.51 -2.21
N MET A 517 37.58 21.78 -2.46
CA MET A 517 38.24 21.62 -3.78
C MET A 517 39.63 20.95 -3.70
N GLU A 518 40.05 20.50 -2.51
CA GLU A 518 41.31 19.79 -2.30
C GLU A 518 41.03 18.30 -2.08
#